data_AF-A0A1Y4NCJ6-F1
#
_entry.id   AF-A0A1Y4NCJ6-F1
#
_cell.length_a   1.000
_cell.length_b   1.000
_cell.length_c   1.000
_cell.angle_alpha   90.00
_cell.angle_beta   90.00
_cell.angle_gamma   90.00
#
_symmetry.space_group_name_H-M   'P 1'
#
loop_
_entity.id
_entity.type
_entity.pdbx_description
1 polymer ?
#
loop_
_entity_poly.entity_id
_entity_poly.type
_entity_poly.pdbx_seq_one_letter_code
_entity_poly.pdbx_strand_id
1 'polypeptide(L)'
;MYRDKSVYYDQYNKELIVKIAKTEASNNNIPIPKILKQLLQDFIKNNSCDYVVTDNDLNMINLQVLKTYLERYSKRSGVHISFHMLRHSFATRLRKQNVDVKIAQRLLRHENYQTTLDIYTSLENEN
;
A
#
# COMPACT_ATOMS: atom_id res chain seq x y z
N MET A 1 -9.95 -4.99 -16.84
CA MET A 1 -11.26 -5.42 -16.33
C MET A 1 -11.12 -5.99 -14.91
N TYR A 2 -10.80 -5.18 -13.89
CA TYR A 2 -10.63 -5.63 -12.48
C TYR A 2 -10.80 -4.47 -11.48
N ARG A 3 -11.94 -3.76 -11.47
CA ARG A 3 -12.11 -2.59 -10.59
C ARG A 3 -12.34 -2.92 -9.10
N ASP A 4 -12.88 -4.10 -8.79
CA ASP A 4 -13.30 -4.45 -7.41
C ASP A 4 -12.65 -5.76 -6.90
N LYS A 5 -11.53 -6.14 -7.50
CA LYS A 5 -10.86 -7.43 -7.30
C LYS A 5 -9.42 -7.19 -6.90
N SER A 6 -9.04 -7.65 -5.71
CA SER A 6 -7.65 -7.74 -5.27
C SER A 6 -7.08 -9.08 -5.68
N VAL A 7 -6.00 -9.08 -6.44
CA VAL A 7 -5.30 -10.30 -6.87
C VAL A 7 -4.13 -10.54 -5.93
N TYR A 8 -4.04 -11.76 -5.40
CA TYR A 8 -2.94 -12.22 -4.56
C TYR A 8 -2.37 -13.49 -5.16
N TYR A 9 -1.04 -13.65 -5.09
CA TYR A 9 -0.40 -14.91 -5.44
C TYR A 9 -0.35 -15.80 -4.19
N ASP A 10 -1.05 -16.93 -4.23
CA ASP A 10 -0.95 -17.97 -3.20
C ASP A 10 0.33 -18.77 -3.42
N GLN A 11 1.24 -18.72 -2.44
CA GLN A 11 2.52 -19.41 -2.51
C GLN A 11 2.40 -20.92 -2.30
N TYR A 12 1.37 -21.39 -1.59
CA TYR A 12 1.16 -22.81 -1.32
C TYR A 12 0.58 -23.52 -2.54
N ASN A 13 -0.48 -22.95 -3.10
CA ASN A 13 -1.19 -23.52 -4.24
C ASN A 13 -0.61 -23.07 -5.60
N LYS A 14 0.31 -22.08 -5.61
CA LYS A 14 0.88 -21.46 -6.82
C LYS A 14 -0.20 -20.90 -7.78
N GLU A 15 -1.29 -20.39 -7.21
CA GLU A 15 -2.44 -19.89 -7.94
C GLU A 15 -2.72 -18.42 -7.62
N LEU A 16 -3.34 -17.72 -8.56
CA LEU A 16 -3.82 -16.36 -8.36
C LEU A 16 -5.18 -16.40 -7.66
N ILE A 17 -5.20 -15.99 -6.39
CA ILE A 17 -6.43 -15.78 -5.66
C ILE A 17 -6.96 -14.38 -5.94
N VAL A 18 -8.13 -14.34 -6.56
CA VAL A 18 -8.87 -13.09 -6.78
C VAL A 18 -9.88 -12.92 -5.64
N LYS A 19 -9.59 -12.04 -4.69
CA LYS A 19 -10.54 -11.65 -3.64
C LYS A 19 -11.36 -10.47 -4.11
N ILE A 20 -12.68 -10.62 -4.05
CA ILE A 20 -13.60 -9.50 -4.20
C ILE A 20 -13.54 -8.66 -2.91
N ALA A 21 -13.36 -7.36 -3.06
CA ALA A 21 -13.46 -6.42 -1.95
C ALA A 21 -14.84 -6.56 -1.29
N LYS A 22 -14.88 -7.05 -0.04
CA LYS A 22 -16.15 -7.34 0.67
C LYS A 22 -16.84 -6.10 1.23
N THR A 23 -16.20 -4.94 1.23
CA THR A 23 -16.68 -3.72 1.89
C THR A 23 -16.56 -2.50 0.98
N GLU A 24 -17.50 -1.56 1.11
CA GLU A 24 -17.52 -0.30 0.34
C GLU A 24 -16.26 0.55 0.57
N ALA A 25 -15.70 0.51 1.77
CA ALA A 25 -14.44 1.18 2.12
C ALA A 25 -13.28 0.74 1.21
N SER A 26 -13.35 -0.49 0.68
CA SER A 26 -12.32 -1.05 -0.19
C SER A 26 -12.47 -0.64 -1.67
N ASN A 27 -13.64 -0.15 -2.10
CA ASN A 27 -13.86 0.31 -3.47
C ASN A 27 -13.67 1.83 -3.65
N ASN A 28 -13.32 2.55 -2.57
CA ASN A 28 -13.08 3.98 -2.64
C ASN A 28 -11.77 4.33 -3.34
N ASN A 29 -11.84 5.34 -4.21
CA ASN A 29 -10.68 5.92 -4.89
C ASN A 29 -9.73 6.56 -3.88
N ILE A 30 -8.42 6.31 -4.04
CA ILE A 30 -7.36 7.01 -3.31
C ILE A 30 -6.71 8.01 -4.26
N PRO A 31 -6.55 9.29 -3.88
CA PRO A 31 -5.77 10.23 -4.66
C PRO A 31 -4.31 9.78 -4.70
N ILE A 32 -3.77 9.61 -5.92
CA ILE A 32 -2.36 9.31 -6.14
C ILE A 32 -1.58 10.59 -6.42
N PRO A 33 -0.36 10.75 -5.90
CA PRO A 33 0.51 11.88 -6.25
C PRO A 33 0.75 11.96 -7.76
N LYS A 34 0.86 13.19 -8.29
CA LYS A 34 1.08 13.42 -9.73
C LYS A 34 2.32 12.70 -10.26
N ILE A 35 3.39 12.66 -9.45
CA ILE A 35 4.63 11.96 -9.80
C ILE A 35 4.40 10.45 -9.96
N LEU A 36 3.63 9.83 -9.06
CA LEU A 36 3.29 8.42 -9.15
C LEU A 36 2.39 8.15 -10.36
N LYS A 37 1.42 9.03 -10.62
CA LYS A 37 0.57 8.94 -11.82
C LYS A 37 1.41 8.91 -13.10
N GLN A 38 2.39 9.81 -13.21
CA GLN A 38 3.26 9.86 -14.39
C GLN A 38 4.05 8.56 -14.56
N LEU A 39 4.70 8.08 -13.49
CA LEU A 39 5.45 6.82 -13.52
C LEU A 39 4.58 5.62 -13.91
N LEU A 40 3.36 5.52 -13.36
CA LEU A 40 2.43 4.45 -13.72
C LEU A 40 1.96 4.55 -15.17
N GLN A 41 1.69 5.76 -15.67
CA GLN A 41 1.30 5.95 -17.07
C GLN A 41 2.41 5.58 -18.03
N ASP A 42 3.65 5.96 -17.72
CA ASP A 42 4.82 5.61 -18.53
C ASP A 42 5.08 4.09 -18.49
N PHE A 43 4.93 3.46 -17.33
CA PHE A 43 5.01 2.01 -17.21
C PHE A 43 3.96 1.29 -18.06
N ILE A 44 2.68 1.70 -17.97
CA ILE A 44 1.57 1.09 -18.72
C ILE A 44 1.73 1.28 -20.23
N LYS A 45 2.26 2.41 -20.69
CA LYS A 45 2.51 2.65 -22.12
C LYS A 45 3.60 1.75 -22.69
N ASN A 46 4.63 1.46 -21.90
CA ASN A 46 5.81 0.74 -22.34
C ASN A 46 5.74 -0.77 -22.13
N ASN A 47 4.77 -1.25 -21.34
CA ASN A 47 4.65 -2.66 -20.98
C ASN A 47 3.22 -3.16 -21.25
N SER A 48 3.11 -4.26 -21.98
CA SER A 48 1.82 -4.92 -22.25
C SER A 48 1.55 -6.00 -21.21
N CYS A 49 1.05 -5.61 -20.04
CA CYS A 49 0.67 -6.55 -18.98
C CYS A 49 -0.53 -6.03 -18.16
N ASP A 50 -1.20 -6.94 -17.45
CA ASP A 50 -2.36 -6.62 -16.61
C ASP A 50 -1.99 -6.06 -15.21
N TYR A 51 -0.70 -6.04 -14.87
CA TYR A 51 -0.21 -5.68 -13.53
C TYR A 51 0.65 -4.41 -13.57
N VAL A 52 0.55 -3.58 -12.52
CA VAL A 52 1.39 -2.37 -12.38
C VAL A 52 2.62 -2.56 -11.50
N VAL A 53 2.71 -3.71 -10.81
CA VAL A 53 3.90 -4.11 -10.05
C VAL A 53 4.24 -5.53 -10.48
N THR A 54 5.34 -5.65 -11.21
CA THR A 54 5.77 -6.90 -11.83
C THR A 54 7.18 -7.29 -11.41
N ASP A 55 7.55 -8.53 -11.70
CA ASP A 55 8.96 -8.90 -11.84
C ASP A 55 9.53 -8.42 -13.18
N ASN A 56 10.76 -8.84 -13.49
CA ASN A 56 11.46 -8.47 -14.72
C ASN A 56 10.82 -9.05 -15.99
N ASP A 57 10.02 -10.11 -15.85
CA ASP A 57 9.36 -10.81 -16.95
C ASP A 57 7.88 -10.36 -17.11
N LEU A 58 7.50 -9.25 -16.47
CA LEU A 58 6.15 -8.67 -16.46
C LEU A 58 5.07 -9.56 -15.80
N ASN A 59 5.47 -10.55 -15.01
CA ASN A 59 4.54 -11.36 -14.22
C ASN A 59 4.23 -10.71 -12.88
N MET A 60 3.15 -11.16 -12.23
CA MET A 60 2.82 -10.71 -10.88
C MET A 60 3.97 -10.98 -9.92
N ILE A 61 4.46 -9.93 -9.25
CA ILE A 61 5.58 -10.10 -8.31
C ILE A 61 5.18 -10.94 -7.09
N ASN A 62 6.06 -11.85 -6.71
CA ASN A 62 5.91 -12.63 -5.48
C ASN A 62 6.12 -11.72 -4.24
N LEU A 63 5.15 -11.73 -3.32
CA LEU A 63 5.20 -10.90 -2.10
C LEU A 63 6.44 -11.19 -1.23
N GLN A 64 6.96 -12.42 -1.24
CA GLN A 64 8.17 -12.77 -0.51
C GLN A 64 9.40 -12.08 -1.07
N VAL A 65 9.47 -11.93 -2.40
CA VAL A 65 10.57 -11.19 -3.06
C VAL A 65 10.55 -9.74 -2.61
N LEU A 66 9.37 -9.11 -2.56
CA LEU A 66 9.24 -7.76 -2.03
C LEU A 66 9.65 -7.66 -0.55
N LYS A 67 9.25 -8.63 0.30
CA LYS A 67 9.68 -8.68 1.71
C LYS A 67 11.21 -8.76 1.82
N THR A 68 11.85 -9.61 1.02
CA THR A 68 13.31 -9.72 0.98
C THR A 68 13.97 -8.40 0.55
N TYR A 69 13.40 -7.68 -0.40
CA TYR A 69 13.89 -6.34 -0.74
C TYR A 69 13.78 -5.37 0.44
N LEU A 70 12.64 -5.34 1.14
CA LEU A 70 12.45 -4.49 2.31
C LEU A 70 13.44 -4.84 3.44
N GLU A 71 13.71 -6.11 3.69
CA GLU A 71 14.73 -6.56 4.66
C GLU A 71 16.14 -6.11 4.26
N ARG A 72 16.49 -6.21 2.97
CA ARG A 72 17.78 -5.73 2.46
C ARG A 72 17.91 -4.21 2.65
N TYR A 73 16.88 -3.44 2.33
CA TYR A 73 16.88 -2.00 2.57
C TYR A 73 16.92 -1.67 4.06
N SER A 74 16.27 -2.48 4.89
CA SER A 74 16.32 -2.32 6.34
C SER A 74 17.75 -2.45 6.87
N LYS A 75 18.45 -3.52 6.47
CA LYS A 75 19.85 -3.75 6.86
C LYS A 75 20.78 -2.64 6.37
N ARG A 76 20.57 -2.14 5.15
CA ARG A 76 21.42 -1.08 4.56
C ARG A 76 21.19 0.30 5.18
N SER A 77 19.96 0.60 5.57
CA SER A 77 19.61 1.90 6.17
C SER A 77 19.77 1.93 7.70
N GLY A 78 19.84 0.77 8.35
CA GLY A 78 19.81 0.65 9.80
C GLY A 78 18.42 0.83 10.41
N VAL A 79 17.38 1.00 9.59
CA VAL A 79 15.99 1.23 10.02
C VAL A 79 15.14 0.04 9.63
N HIS A 80 14.27 -0.44 10.52
CA HIS A 80 13.34 -1.51 10.16
C HIS A 80 12.26 -0.99 9.19
N ILE A 81 12.20 -1.56 7.98
CA ILE A 81 11.24 -1.20 6.93
C ILE A 81 10.33 -2.40 6.65
N SER A 82 9.03 -2.19 6.79
CA SER A 82 7.98 -3.15 6.43
C SER A 82 6.83 -2.43 5.73
N PHE A 83 5.95 -3.18 5.04
CA PHE A 83 4.77 -2.60 4.40
C PHE A 83 3.86 -1.85 5.38
N HIS A 84 3.72 -2.37 6.60
CA HIS A 84 2.95 -1.70 7.65
C HIS A 84 3.65 -0.40 8.09
N MET A 85 4.96 -0.41 8.25
CA MET A 85 5.74 0.79 8.59
C MET A 85 5.61 1.89 7.53
N LEU A 86 5.55 1.54 6.24
CA LEU A 86 5.29 2.50 5.18
C LEU A 86 3.90 3.15 5.34
N ARG A 87 2.88 2.35 5.67
CA ARG A 87 1.52 2.86 5.94
C ARG A 87 1.48 3.73 7.21
N HIS A 88 2.14 3.33 8.29
CA HIS A 88 2.26 4.14 9.51
C HIS A 88 2.99 5.46 9.23
N SER A 89 4.08 5.44 8.46
CA SER A 89 4.81 6.65 8.08
C SER A 89 3.93 7.63 7.30
N PHE A 90 3.05 7.11 6.43
CA PHE A 90 2.06 7.93 5.75
C PHE A 90 1.04 8.53 6.73
N ALA A 91 0.50 7.75 7.67
CA ALA A 91 -0.42 8.23 8.70
C ALA A 91 0.22 9.33 9.59
N THR A 92 1.46 9.13 10.04
CA THR A 92 2.21 10.12 10.81
C THR A 92 2.43 11.41 10.03
N ARG A 93 2.72 11.33 8.72
CA ARG A 93 2.84 12.52 7.87
C ARG A 93 1.53 13.28 7.74
N LEU A 94 0.40 12.58 7.58
CA LEU A 94 -0.93 13.22 7.56
C LEU A 94 -1.21 13.97 8.87
N ARG A 95 -0.90 13.34 10.03
CA ARG A 95 -1.01 13.99 11.34
C ARG A 95 -0.14 15.24 11.45
N LYS A 96 1.14 15.15 11.06
CA LYS A 96 2.10 16.27 11.10
C LYS A 96 1.69 17.45 10.23
N GLN A 97 0.86 17.22 9.22
CA GLN A 97 0.30 18.27 8.35
C GLN A 97 -1.09 18.74 8.84
N ASN A 98 -1.52 18.33 10.04
CA ASN A 98 -2.82 18.64 10.62
C ASN A 98 -4.01 18.28 9.71
N VAL A 99 -3.88 17.19 8.94
CA VAL A 99 -4.98 16.68 8.13
C VAL A 99 -6.07 16.15 9.07
N ASP A 100 -7.32 16.49 8.78
CA ASP A 100 -8.48 16.02 9.53
C ASP A 100 -8.51 14.48 9.60
N VAL A 101 -8.84 13.95 10.78
CA VAL A 101 -8.77 12.51 11.07
C VAL A 101 -9.70 11.69 10.15
N LYS A 102 -10.86 12.22 9.74
CA LYS A 102 -11.77 11.53 8.80
C LYS A 102 -11.19 11.50 7.39
N ILE A 103 -10.52 12.58 6.98
CA ILE A 103 -9.80 12.61 5.70
C ILE A 103 -8.64 11.61 5.73
N ALA A 104 -7.86 11.59 6.81
CA ALA A 104 -6.75 10.66 6.97
C ALA A 104 -7.21 9.19 6.97
N GLN A 105 -8.30 8.87 7.69
CA GLN A 105 -8.91 7.55 7.67
C GLN A 105 -9.32 7.13 6.26
N ARG A 106 -9.94 8.04 5.49
CA ARG A 106 -10.32 7.78 4.10
C ARG A 106 -9.12 7.52 3.20
N LEU A 107 -8.03 8.28 3.37
CA LEU A 107 -6.78 8.10 2.62
C LEU A 107 -6.06 6.78 2.97
N LEU A 108 -6.09 6.37 4.23
CA LEU A 108 -5.49 5.12 4.72
C LEU A 108 -6.33 3.88 4.42
N ARG A 109 -7.63 4.07 4.11
CA ARG A 109 -8.62 3.00 3.91
C ARG A 109 -8.67 2.00 5.07
N HIS A 110 -8.59 2.51 6.30
CA HIS A 110 -8.80 1.71 7.49
C HIS A 110 -10.30 1.47 7.69
N GLU A 111 -10.75 0.22 7.61
CA GLU A 111 -12.12 -0.16 7.99
C GLU A 111 -12.39 0.16 9.46
N ASN A 112 -11.39 -0.08 10.32
CA ASN A 112 -11.50 0.21 11.74
C ASN A 112 -10.90 1.58 12.08
N TYR A 113 -11.75 2.46 12.61
CA TYR A 113 -11.38 3.79 13.10
C TYR A 113 -10.26 3.73 14.16
N GLN A 114 -10.26 2.68 14.99
CA GLN A 114 -9.33 2.50 16.11
C GLN A 114 -7.86 2.50 15.65
N THR A 115 -7.52 1.82 14.55
CA THR A 115 -6.13 1.76 14.05
C THR A 115 -5.59 3.12 13.59
N THR A 116 -6.46 4.02 13.13
CA THR A 116 -6.07 5.39 12.78
C THR A 116 -5.93 6.24 14.03
N LEU A 117 -6.88 6.10 14.95
CA LEU A 117 -6.89 6.84 16.22
C LEU A 117 -5.69 6.48 17.08
N ASP A 118 -5.32 5.21 17.20
CA ASP A 118 -4.19 4.74 18.01
C ASP A 118 -2.85 5.33 17.53
N ILE A 119 -2.68 5.58 16.23
CA ILE A 119 -1.51 6.29 15.67
C ILE A 119 -1.57 7.78 16.03
N TYR A 120 -2.76 8.36 16.10
CA TYR A 120 -2.97 9.77 16.39
C TYR A 120 -2.79 10.08 17.88
N THR A 121 -3.25 9.19 18.79
CA THR A 121 -3.15 9.35 20.24
C THR A 121 -1.82 8.88 20.83
N SER A 122 -1.15 7.89 20.25
CA SER A 122 0.18 7.45 20.73
C SER A 122 1.23 8.57 20.66
N LEU A 123 1.13 9.48 19.70
CA LEU A 123 2.03 10.63 19.54
C LEU A 123 1.65 11.85 20.40
N GLU A 124 0.47 11.88 21.01
CA GLU A 124 0.07 12.96 21.96
C GLU A 124 0.73 12.78 23.33
N ASN A 125 1.15 11.56 23.69
CA ASN A 125 1.81 11.27 24.96
C ASN A 125 3.35 11.41 24.91
N GLU A 126 3.92 11.87 23.79
CA GLU A 126 5.35 12.16 23.63
C GLU A 126 5.67 13.68 23.60
N ASN A 127 4.70 14.54 23.93
CA ASN A 127 4.89 15.98 24.21
C ASN A 127 4.56 16.30 25.66
#